data_AF-A0A847M900-F1
#
_entry.id   AF-A0A847M900-F1
#
_cell.length_a   1.000
_cell.length_b   1.000
_cell.length_c   1.000
_cell.angle_alpha   90.00
_cell.angle_beta   90.00
_cell.angle_gamma   90.00
#
_symmetry.space_group_name_H-M   'P 1'
#
loop_
_entity.id
_entity.type
_entity.pdbx_description
1 polymer ?
#
loop_
_entity_poly.entity_id
_entity_poly.type
_entity_poly.pdbx_seq_one_letter_code
_entity_poly.pdbx_strand_id
1 'polypeptide(L)'
;MPGSIRRYLLEALEHLDVEVHTLAEVVDASDGSVIAMMDGQQRQFTAGSVVVAIGRVPNAGLADELEQAGFRVQVVGDAVEPRHMQAAVYEAAEAARIM
;
A
#
# COMPACT_ATOMS: atom_id res chain seq x y z
N MET A 1 -2.16 -10.79 28.51
CA MET A 1 -2.12 -10.84 27.03
C MET A 1 -1.22 -9.70 26.57
N PRO A 2 -0.09 -9.93 25.89
CA PRO A 2 0.62 -8.84 25.21
C PRO A 2 -0.38 -8.16 24.27
N GLY A 3 -0.44 -6.82 24.27
CA GLY A 3 -1.30 -6.08 23.34
C GLY A 3 -0.95 -6.46 21.89
N SER A 4 -1.97 -6.65 21.04
CA SER A 4 -1.74 -6.85 19.61
C SER A 4 -1.09 -5.60 19.00
N ILE A 5 -0.27 -5.75 17.94
CA ILE A 5 0.37 -4.62 17.22
C ILE A 5 -0.66 -3.51 16.89
N ARG A 6 -1.87 -3.91 16.51
CA ARG A 6 -2.99 -3.00 16.26
C ARG A 6 -3.29 -2.09 17.45
N ARG A 7 -3.29 -2.62 18.67
CA ARG A 7 -3.58 -1.85 19.88
C ARG A 7 -2.56 -0.73 20.07
N TYR A 8 -1.28 -1.05 20.01
CA TYR A 8 -0.21 -0.05 20.18
C TYR A 8 -0.22 1.00 19.07
N LEU A 9 -0.54 0.63 17.83
CA LEU A 9 -0.70 1.59 16.74
C LEU A 9 -1.85 2.57 17.01
N LEU A 10 -3.00 2.08 17.44
CA LEU A 10 -4.16 2.94 17.73
C LEU A 10 -3.89 3.85 18.93
N GLU A 11 -3.25 3.34 19.98
CA GLU A 11 -2.82 4.15 21.13
C GLU A 11 -1.81 5.25 20.70
N ALA A 12 -0.91 4.95 19.76
CA ALA A 12 0.03 5.93 19.23
C ALA A 12 -0.66 7.01 18.37
N LEU A 13 -1.64 6.64 17.53
CA LEU A 13 -2.42 7.60 16.75
C LEU A 13 -3.21 8.56 17.65
N GLU A 14 -3.84 8.02 18.70
CA GLU A 14 -4.54 8.81 19.70
C GLU A 14 -3.60 9.76 20.46
N HIS A 15 -2.43 9.27 20.91
CA HIS A 15 -1.45 10.09 21.62
C HIS A 15 -0.86 11.22 20.77
N LEU A 16 -0.88 11.07 19.44
CA LEU A 16 -0.42 12.07 18.48
C LEU A 16 -1.56 12.97 17.96
N ASP A 17 -2.74 12.89 18.56
CA ASP A 17 -3.94 13.64 18.17
C ASP A 17 -4.30 13.47 16.68
N VAL A 18 -4.11 12.26 16.13
CA VAL A 18 -4.46 11.93 14.74
C VAL A 18 -5.95 11.60 14.65
N GLU A 19 -6.70 12.40 13.90
CA GLU A 19 -8.10 12.10 13.58
C GLU A 19 -8.19 10.95 12.56
N VAL A 20 -8.92 9.89 12.93
CA VAL A 20 -9.12 8.71 12.08
C VAL A 20 -10.57 8.61 11.64
N HIS A 21 -10.79 8.69 10.34
CA HIS A 21 -12.10 8.47 9.71
C HIS A 21 -12.11 7.13 8.98
N THR A 22 -12.83 6.16 9.52
CA THR A 22 -13.09 4.89 8.82
C THR A 22 -14.39 4.95 8.03
N LEU A 23 -14.58 4.03 7.09
CA LEU A 23 -15.75 4.01 6.20
C LEU A 23 -15.94 5.36 5.45
N ALA A 24 -14.82 6.04 5.18
CA ALA A 24 -14.77 7.28 4.42
C ALA A 24 -14.28 6.96 3.00
N GLU A 25 -15.15 7.12 2.02
CA GLU A 25 -14.80 6.96 0.61
C GLU A 25 -14.32 8.31 0.07
N VAL A 26 -13.03 8.45 -0.19
CA VAL A 26 -12.48 9.67 -0.80
C VAL A 26 -12.89 9.71 -2.28
N VAL A 27 -13.66 10.74 -2.65
CA VAL A 27 -14.20 10.93 -4.00
C VAL A 27 -13.50 12.04 -4.79
N ASP A 28 -12.82 12.96 -4.10
CA ASP A 28 -11.98 13.97 -4.73
C ASP A 28 -10.86 14.43 -3.79
N ALA A 29 -9.73 14.84 -4.37
CA ALA A 29 -8.58 15.39 -3.67
C ALA A 29 -7.94 16.48 -4.55
N SER A 30 -8.56 17.65 -4.57
CA SER A 30 -8.19 18.78 -5.42
C SER A 30 -8.23 20.10 -4.65
N ASP A 31 -7.56 21.12 -5.18
CA ASP A 31 -7.63 22.52 -4.72
C ASP A 31 -7.39 22.72 -3.20
N GLY A 32 -6.47 21.94 -2.62
CA GLY A 32 -6.13 22.03 -1.19
C GLY A 32 -7.18 21.43 -0.26
N SER A 33 -8.05 20.56 -0.79
CA SER A 33 -9.06 19.86 -0.01
C SER A 33 -9.22 18.39 -0.43
N VAL A 34 -9.76 17.60 0.49
CA VAL A 34 -10.16 16.22 0.28
C VAL A 34 -11.66 16.12 0.55
N ILE A 35 -12.39 15.54 -0.38
CA ILE A 35 -13.81 15.30 -0.26
C ILE A 35 -14.01 13.81 -0.04
N ALA A 36 -14.73 13.46 1.03
CA ALA A 36 -15.09 12.08 1.32
C ALA A 36 -16.59 11.91 1.53
N MET A 37 -17.12 10.78 1.08
CA MET A 37 -18.48 10.33 1.40
C MET A 37 -18.43 9.51 2.69
N MET A 38 -19.22 9.92 3.67
CA MET A 38 -19.34 9.30 4.99
C MET A 38 -20.81 9.28 5.39
N ASP A 39 -21.36 8.10 5.71
CA ASP A 39 -22.77 7.92 6.08
C ASP A 39 -23.76 8.52 5.05
N GLY A 40 -23.42 8.43 3.76
CA GLY A 40 -24.20 9.00 2.66
C GLY A 40 -24.12 10.53 2.55
N GLN A 41 -23.27 11.19 3.32
CA GLN A 41 -23.06 12.63 3.29
C GLN A 41 -21.65 12.97 2.82
N GLN A 42 -21.53 14.07 2.07
CA GLN A 42 -20.26 14.62 1.66
C GLN A 42 -19.64 15.41 2.81
N ARG A 43 -18.37 15.14 3.13
CA ARG A 43 -17.55 15.92 4.05
C ARG A 43 -16.31 16.43 3.33
N GLN A 44 -15.89 17.64 3.70
CA GLN A 44 -14.71 18.29 3.15
C GLN A 44 -13.67 18.47 4.25
N PHE A 45 -12.43 18.12 3.94
CA PHE A 45 -11.27 18.28 4.79
C PHE A 45 -10.28 19.21 4.10
N THR A 46 -9.83 20.26 4.77
CA THR A 46 -8.76 21.12 4.24
C THR A 46 -7.41 20.46 4.50
N ALA A 47 -6.56 20.37 3.46
CA ALA A 47 -5.26 19.74 3.57
C ALA A 47 -4.23 20.48 2.71
N GLY A 48 -3.10 20.88 3.33
CA GLY A 48 -1.95 21.43 2.59
C GLY A 48 -1.16 20.37 1.83
N SER A 49 -1.37 19.09 2.15
CA SER A 49 -0.74 17.96 1.47
C SER A 49 -1.62 16.72 1.62
N VAL A 50 -1.65 15.89 0.58
CA VAL A 50 -2.38 14.61 0.56
C VAL A 50 -1.38 13.49 0.32
N VAL A 51 -1.32 12.53 1.24
CA VAL A 51 -0.50 11.32 1.11
C VAL A 51 -1.39 10.18 0.64
N VAL A 52 -1.15 9.68 -0.57
CA VAL A 52 -1.91 8.56 -1.15
C VAL A 52 -1.28 7.24 -0.73
N ALA A 53 -1.91 6.56 0.23
CA ALA A 53 -1.47 5.27 0.78
C ALA A 53 -2.54 4.16 0.63
N ILE A 54 -3.21 4.12 -0.52
CA ILE A 54 -4.41 3.28 -0.75
C ILE A 54 -4.10 1.86 -1.26
N GLY A 55 -2.86 1.57 -1.62
CA GLY A 55 -2.50 0.29 -2.20
C GLY A 55 -1.23 0.37 -3.05
N ARG A 56 -0.93 -0.73 -3.73
CA ARG A 56 0.22 -0.91 -4.61
C ARG A 56 -0.20 -1.73 -5.83
N VAL A 57 0.47 -1.51 -6.96
CA VAL A 57 0.33 -2.32 -8.18
C VAL A 57 1.67 -3.00 -8.49
N PRO A 58 1.66 -4.22 -9.07
CA PRO A 58 2.90 -4.86 -9.50
C PRO A 58 3.65 -4.00 -10.52
N ASN A 59 4.98 -4.07 -10.50
CA ASN A 59 5.84 -3.42 -11.49
C ASN A 59 6.90 -4.41 -11.99
N ALA A 60 6.66 -4.98 -13.16
CA ALA A 60 7.54 -5.95 -13.81
C ALA A 60 8.01 -5.52 -15.21
N GLY A 61 7.90 -4.23 -15.57
CA GLY A 61 8.16 -3.79 -16.96
C GLY A 61 9.56 -4.14 -17.49
N LEU A 62 10.58 -4.12 -16.63
CA LEU A 62 11.94 -4.51 -17.00
C LEU A 62 12.06 -6.01 -17.33
N ALA A 63 11.22 -6.86 -16.73
CA ALA A 63 11.25 -8.29 -17.01
C ALA A 63 10.90 -8.58 -18.48
N ASP A 64 9.85 -7.92 -18.98
CA ASP A 64 9.40 -8.04 -20.36
C ASP A 64 10.51 -7.63 -21.35
N GLU A 65 11.21 -6.52 -21.06
CA GLU A 65 12.32 -6.03 -21.89
C GLU A 65 13.50 -7.03 -21.93
N LEU A 66 13.84 -7.62 -20.79
CA LEU A 66 14.93 -8.59 -20.68
C LEU A 66 14.59 -9.92 -21.36
N GLU A 67 13.35 -10.39 -21.26
CA GLU A 67 12.89 -11.58 -21.97
C GLU A 67 12.95 -11.37 -23.50
N GLN A 68 12.52 -10.21 -23.99
CA GLN A 68 12.61 -9.85 -25.41
C GLN A 68 14.06 -9.76 -25.92
N ALA A 69 15.00 -9.38 -25.05
CA ALA A 69 16.43 -9.38 -25.35
C ALA A 69 17.07 -10.79 -25.28
N GLY A 70 16.30 -11.84 -24.97
CA GLY A 70 16.75 -13.23 -24.96
C GLY A 70 17.36 -13.68 -23.62
N PHE A 71 17.20 -12.91 -22.54
CA PHE A 71 17.61 -13.35 -21.21
C PHE A 71 16.56 -14.29 -20.60
N ARG A 72 17.03 -15.25 -19.80
CA ARG A 72 16.15 -16.01 -18.91
C ARG A 72 15.87 -15.15 -17.69
N VAL A 73 14.60 -14.80 -17.47
CA VAL A 73 14.17 -13.90 -16.39
C VAL A 73 13.28 -14.66 -15.41
N GLN A 74 13.39 -14.33 -14.13
CA GLN A 74 12.50 -14.79 -13.06
C GLN A 74 12.08 -13.58 -12.23
N VAL A 75 10.78 -13.29 -12.21
CA VAL A 75 10.20 -12.22 -11.40
C VAL A 75 9.83 -12.78 -10.02
N VAL A 76 10.10 -12.01 -8.96
CA VAL A 76 9.79 -12.35 -7.56
C VAL A 76 9.33 -11.12 -6.79
N GLY A 77 8.63 -11.34 -5.67
CA GLY A 77 8.21 -10.29 -4.74
C GLY A 77 7.12 -9.39 -5.29
N ASP A 78 7.12 -8.13 -4.86
CA ASP A 78 6.05 -7.16 -5.20
C ASP A 78 5.94 -6.90 -6.72
N ALA A 79 6.98 -7.20 -7.50
CA ALA A 79 6.93 -7.15 -8.97
C ALA A 79 5.99 -8.22 -9.56
N VAL A 80 5.80 -9.35 -8.87
CA VAL A 80 4.79 -10.36 -9.21
C VAL A 80 3.43 -9.92 -8.69
N GLU A 81 3.34 -9.71 -7.37
CA GLU A 81 2.13 -9.26 -6.70
C GLU A 81 2.49 -8.59 -5.36
N PRO A 82 2.12 -7.31 -5.13
CA PRO A 82 2.41 -6.63 -3.88
C PRO A 82 1.76 -7.30 -2.66
N ARG A 83 2.59 -7.80 -1.73
CA ARG A 83 2.10 -8.50 -0.52
C ARG A 83 2.94 -8.13 0.70
N HIS A 84 2.99 -9.03 1.69
CA HIS A 84 3.87 -8.89 2.85
C HIS A 84 5.30 -9.24 2.50
N MET A 85 6.26 -8.59 3.17
CA MET A 85 7.71 -8.84 3.07
C MET A 85 8.06 -10.34 3.11
N GLN A 86 7.38 -11.12 3.96
CA GLN A 86 7.65 -12.55 4.12
C GLN A 86 7.42 -13.33 2.82
N ALA A 87 6.41 -12.94 2.03
CA ALA A 87 6.14 -13.56 0.74
C ALA A 87 7.29 -13.29 -0.26
N ALA A 88 7.75 -12.04 -0.34
CA ALA A 88 8.88 -11.68 -1.21
C ALA A 88 10.17 -12.43 -0.84
N VAL A 89 10.47 -12.55 0.46
CA VAL A 89 11.64 -13.32 0.93
C VAL A 89 11.51 -14.81 0.59
N TYR A 90 10.32 -15.37 0.79
CA TYR A 90 10.05 -16.78 0.47
C TYR A 90 10.19 -17.06 -1.03
N GLU A 91 9.56 -16.23 -1.87
CA GLU A 91 9.63 -16.35 -3.33
C GLU A 91 11.06 -16.25 -3.85
N ALA A 92 11.86 -15.31 -3.31
CA ALA A 92 13.27 -15.20 -3.68
C ALA A 92 14.08 -16.46 -3.31
N ALA A 93 13.83 -17.04 -2.14
CA ALA A 93 14.49 -18.27 -1.71
C ALA A 93 14.14 -19.48 -2.60
N GLU A 94 12.87 -19.60 -3.00
CA GLU A 94 12.42 -20.65 -3.91
C GLU A 94 13.01 -20.47 -5.32
N ALA A 95 12.98 -19.24 -5.86
CA ALA A 95 13.59 -18.93 -7.15
C ALA A 95 15.08 -19.31 -7.20
N ALA A 96 15.83 -19.02 -6.13
CA ALA A 96 17.24 -19.36 -6.04
C ALA A 96 17.53 -20.88 -5.99
N ARG A 97 16.57 -21.71 -5.58
CA ARG A 97 16.74 -23.17 -5.54
C ARG A 97 16.50 -23.84 -6.89
N ILE A 98 15.67 -23.23 -7.73
CA ILE A 98 15.16 -23.84 -8.97
C ILE A 98 15.91 -23.32 -10.20
N MET A 99 16.63 -22.20 -10.08
CA MET A 99 17.34 -21.57 -11.20
C MET A 99 18.63 -22.28 -11.59
#